data_AF-A0A728MSB1-F1
#
_entry.id   AF-A0A728MSB1-F1
#
_cell.length_a   1.000
_cell.length_b   1.000
_cell.length_c   1.000
_cell.angle_alpha   90.00
_cell.angle_beta   90.00
_cell.angle_gamma   90.00
#
_symmetry.space_group_name_H-M   'P 1'
#
loop_
_entity.id
_entity.type
_entity.pdbx_description
1 polymer ?
#
loop_
_entity_poly.entity_id
_entity_poly.type
_entity_poly.pdbx_seq_one_letter_code
_entity_poly.pdbx_strand_id
1 'polypeptide(L)' 'IRFLGEDPWLRLRELKKAMPKTSLQMLLRGQNLLGYRHYADDVVERFVERAVKNGMDVFRVFDAMNDPRNMKAA' A
#
# COMPACT_ATOMS: atom_id res chain seq x y z
N ILE A 1 5.90 12.26 3.99
CA ILE A 1 7.10 12.68 3.22
C ILE A 1 7.02 14.13 2.77
N ARG A 2 6.36 14.47 1.65
CA ARG A 2 6.50 15.80 1.00
C ARG A 2 6.18 17.00 1.90
N PHE A 3 5.15 16.91 2.75
CA PHE A 3 4.68 18.05 3.55
C PHE A 3 4.99 17.92 5.05
N LEU A 4 4.88 16.72 5.60
CA LEU A 4 5.16 16.47 7.03
C LEU A 4 6.62 16.08 7.31
N GLY A 5 7.44 15.86 6.28
CA GLY A 5 8.83 15.38 6.45
C GLY A 5 8.97 13.98 7.04
N GLU A 6 7.88 13.32 7.42
CA GLU A 6 7.90 12.02 8.09
C GLU A 6 7.97 10.82 7.12
N ASP A 7 8.62 9.76 7.61
CA ASP A 7 8.64 8.43 7.00
C ASP A 7 7.31 7.69 7.24
N PRO A 8 6.54 7.36 6.18
CA PRO A 8 5.29 6.63 6.31
C PRO A 8 5.48 5.20 6.85
N TRP A 9 6.64 4.58 6.61
CA TRP A 9 6.91 3.22 7.10
C TRP A 9 7.07 3.21 8.62
N LEU A 10 7.80 4.20 9.15
CA LEU A 10 7.90 4.38 10.60
C LEU A 10 6.52 4.60 11.22
N ARG A 11 5.70 5.47 10.63
CA ARG A 11 4.33 5.69 11.10
C ARG A 11 3.50 4.41 11.14
N LEU A 12 3.55 3.59 10.08
CA LEU A 12 2.83 2.33 10.03
C LEU A 12 3.26 1.37 11.15
N ARG A 13 4.58 1.24 11.38
CA ARG A 13 5.11 0.39 12.45
C ARG A 13 4.71 0.86 13.84
N GLU A 14 4.76 2.17 14.10
CA GLU A 14 4.34 2.73 15.39
C GLU A 14 2.84 2.53 15.62
N LEU A 15 2.00 2.72 14.60
CA LEU A 15 0.57 2.44 14.69
C LEU A 15 0.28 0.96 14.96
N LYS A 16 0.96 0.05 14.26
CA LYS A 16 0.80 -1.39 14.49
C LYS A 16 1.22 -1.81 15.90
N LYS A 17 2.30 -1.21 16.42
CA LYS A 17 2.76 -1.41 17.80
C LYS A 17 1.76 -0.88 18.82
N ALA A 18 1.18 0.29 18.59
CA ALA A 18 0.18 0.89 19.48
C ALA A 18 -1.16 0.17 19.46
N MET A 19 -1.53 -0.47 18.34
CA MET A 19 -2.82 -1.13 18.13
C MET A 19 -2.68 -2.58 17.65
N PRO A 20 -2.10 -3.50 18.46
CA PRO A 20 -1.72 -4.84 18.00
C PRO A 20 -2.91 -5.74 17.63
N LYS A 21 -4.11 -5.44 18.12
CA LYS A 21 -5.34 -6.23 17.88
C LYS A 21 -6.20 -5.67 16.75
N THR A 22 -5.87 -4.50 16.22
CA THR A 22 -6.67 -3.84 15.19
C THR A 22 -6.04 -4.08 13.83
N SER A 23 -6.84 -4.58 12.88
CA SER A 23 -6.41 -4.73 11.50
C SER A 23 -6.22 -3.37 10.85
N LEU A 24 -5.03 -3.10 10.32
CA LEU A 24 -4.74 -1.90 9.57
C LEU A 24 -5.12 -2.12 8.10
N GLN A 25 -5.90 -1.20 7.56
CA GLN A 25 -6.35 -1.22 6.17
C GLN A 25 -5.72 -0.08 5.38
N MET A 26 -5.29 -0.36 4.15
CA MET A 26 -4.93 0.66 3.17
C MET A 26 -5.78 0.62 1.91
N LEU A 27 -5.87 1.77 1.25
CA LEU A 27 -6.37 1.90 -0.10
C LEU A 27 -5.19 1.83 -1.08
N LEU A 28 -5.21 0.88 -2.00
CA LEU A 28 -4.15 0.66 -2.98
C LEU A 28 -4.71 0.84 -4.39
N ARG A 29 -4.05 1.65 -5.22
CA ARG A 29 -4.49 1.91 -6.59
C ARG A 29 -3.79 0.96 -7.55
N GLY A 30 -4.20 -0.30 -7.65
CA GLY A 30 -3.69 -1.32 -8.58
C GLY A 30 -2.23 -1.11 -9.04
N GLN A 31 -2.04 -0.99 -10.35
CA GLN A 31 -0.76 -0.71 -11.02
C GLN A 31 -0.10 0.65 -10.66
N ASN A 32 -0.85 1.59 -10.09
CA ASN A 32 -0.36 2.91 -9.72
C ASN A 32 0.14 2.99 -8.26
N LEU A 33 -0.14 1.98 -7.44
CA LEU A 33 0.21 1.94 -6.02
C LEU A 33 -0.30 3.18 -5.26
N LEU A 34 0.62 3.98 -4.70
CA LEU A 34 0.36 5.26 -4.04
C LEU A 34 0.85 6.45 -4.87
N GLY A 35 1.19 6.21 -6.14
CA GLY A 35 1.70 7.20 -7.08
C GLY A 35 0.71 7.55 -8.18
N TYR A 36 1.21 8.27 -9.19
CA TYR A 36 0.43 8.81 -10.32
C TYR A 36 0.87 8.26 -11.68
N ARG A 37 1.73 7.24 -11.69
CA ARG A 37 2.23 6.55 -12.91
C ARG A 37 1.96 5.07 -12.78
N HIS A 38 1.94 4.34 -13.90
CA HIS A 38 1.90 2.89 -13.88
C HIS A 38 3.30 2.35 -13.57
N TYR A 39 3.38 1.38 -12.67
CA TYR A 39 4.61 0.68 -12.33
C TYR A 39 4.60 -0.72 -12.95
N ALA A 40 5.78 -1.30 -13.16
CA ALA A 40 5.90 -2.69 -13.58
C ALA A 40 5.45 -3.64 -12.44
N ASP A 41 5.03 -4.85 -12.81
CA ASP A 41 4.45 -5.82 -11.89
C ASP A 41 5.39 -6.17 -10.73
N ASP A 42 6.69 -6.29 -11.01
CA ASP A 42 7.73 -6.57 -10.00
C ASP A 42 7.80 -5.50 -8.90
N VAL A 43 7.60 -4.23 -9.28
CA VAL A 43 7.54 -3.11 -8.32
C VAL A 43 6.25 -3.17 -7.49
N VAL A 44 5.13 -3.56 -8.10
CA VAL A 44 3.85 -3.71 -7.41
C VAL A 44 3.94 -4.82 -6.36
N GLU A 45 4.39 -6.00 -6.77
CA GLU A 45 4.60 -7.15 -5.88
C GLU A 45 5.53 -6.80 -4.72
N ARG A 46 6.67 -6.15 -5.02
CA ARG A 46 7.65 -5.76 -4.01
C ARG A 46 7.07 -4.76 -3.03
N PHE A 47 6.25 -3.83 -3.49
CA PHE A 47 5.59 -2.86 -2.62
C PHE A 47 4.60 -3.54 -1.66
N VAL A 48 3.76 -4.45 -2.15
CA VAL A 48 2.80 -5.22 -1.34
C VAL A 48 3.52 -6.05 -0.28
N GLU A 49 4.59 -6.76 -0.66
CA GLU A 49 5.41 -7.54 0.27
C GLU A 49 5.97 -6.65 1.40
N ARG A 50 6.44 -5.44 1.07
CA ARG A 50 6.95 -4.49 2.06
C ARG A 50 5.84 -3.91 2.93
N ALA A 51 4.65 -3.65 2.39
CA ALA A 51 3.48 -3.21 3.15
C ALA A 51 3.08 -4.24 4.21
N VAL A 52 2.98 -5.52 3.83
CA VAL A 52 2.70 -6.62 4.77
C VAL A 52 3.78 -6.71 5.84
N LYS A 53 5.07 -6.69 5.45
CA LYS A 53 6.20 -6.76 6.40
C LYS A 53 6.23 -5.62 7.43
N ASN A 54 5.67 -4.46 7.10
CA ASN A 54 5.60 -3.33 8.03
C ASN A 54 4.31 -3.30 8.86
N GLY A 55 3.39 -4.25 8.66
CA GLY A 55 2.20 -4.41 9.51
C GLY A 55 0.87 -4.01 8.86
N MET A 56 0.81 -3.90 7.52
CA MET A 56 -0.47 -3.78 6.81
C MET A 56 -1.18 -5.12 6.76
N ASP A 57 -2.48 -5.15 7.07
CA ASP A 57 -3.26 -6.40 7.14
C ASP A 57 -4.27 -6.52 5.99
N VAL A 58 -4.93 -5.41 5.61
CA VAL A 58 -6.02 -5.42 4.61
C VAL A 58 -5.73 -4.44 3.49
N PHE A 59 -5.77 -4.94 2.25
CA PHE A 59 -5.60 -4.14 1.04
C PHE A 59 -6.95 -3.98 0.35
N ARG A 60 -7.41 -2.73 0.25
CA ARG A 60 -8.55 -2.38 -0.61
C ARG A 60 -8.01 -1.90 -1.94
N VAL A 61 -8.02 -2.78 -2.94
CA VAL A 61 -7.49 -2.50 -4.27
C VAL A 61 -8.59 -1.89 -5.15
N PHE A 62 -8.25 -0.84 -5.90
CA PHE A 62 -9.13 -0.26 -6.92
C PHE A 62 -8.34 0.23 -8.14
N ASP A 63 -9.03 0.36 -9.28
CA ASP A 63 -8.54 1.01 -10.49
C ASP A 63 -9.44 2.20 -10.83
N ALA A 64 -8.85 3.29 -11.34
CA ALA A 64 -9.60 4.54 -11.61
C ALA A 64 -10.63 4.40 -12.74
N MET A 65 -10.44 3.43 -13.65
CA MET A 65 -11.31 3.16 -14.79
C MET A 65 -12.05 1.82 -14.65
N ASN A 66 -11.99 1.18 -13.47
CA ASN A 66 -12.50 -0.16 -13.21
C ASN A 66 -11.96 -1.23 -14.17
N ASP A 67 -10.71 -1.10 -14.62
CA ASP A 67 -10.06 -2.13 -15.42
C ASP A 67 -9.50 -3.25 -14.54
N PRO A 68 -10.06 -4.47 -14.57
CA PRO A 68 -9.60 -5.57 -13.73
C PRO A 68 -8.17 -6.03 -14.07
N ARG A 69 -7.65 -5.72 -15.26
CA ARG A 69 -6.29 -6.10 -15.65
C ARG A 69 -5.24 -5.39 -14.82
N ASN A 70 -5.47 -4.11 -14.50
CA ASN A 70 -4.58 -3.28 -13.68
C ASN A 70 -4.58 -3.64 -12.19
N MET A 71 -5.46 -4.58 -11.78
CA MET A 71 -5.57 -5.04 -10.39
C MET A 71 -4.99 -6.45 -10.21
N LYS A 72 -4.59 -7.15 -11.29
CA LYS A 72 -4.15 -8.55 -11.20
C LYS A 72 -2.84 -8.75 -10.44
N ALA A 73 -1.91 -7.80 -10.54
CA ALA A 73 -0.61 -7.87 -9.88
C ALA A 73 -0.62 -7.39 -8.42
N ALA A 74 -1.70 -6.72 -7.99
CA ALA A 74 -1.79 -6.02 -6.71
C ALA A 74 -2.41 -6.86 -5.58
#